data_AF-A0A0G0YIG7-F1
#
_entry.id   AF-A0A0G0YIG7-F1
#
_cell.length_a   1.000
_cell.length_b   1.000
_cell.length_c   1.000
_cell.angle_alpha   90.00
_cell.angle_beta   90.00
_cell.angle_gamma   90.00
#
_symmetry.space_group_name_H-M   'P 1'
#
loop_
_entity.id
_entity.type
_entity.pdbx_description
1 polymer ?
#
loop_
_entity_poly.entity_id
_entity_poly.type
_entity_poly.pdbx_seq_one_letter_code
_entity_poly.pdbx_strand_id
1 'polypeptide(L)'
;MKKVIVWVLIAVIFILVGWYGRVLYELPKNSNPIAQIKPTPLLKYTIENLSGVNFETSKIEIGETIFESDKFTSYKYTMKFSPDFSQNIKTVSGMINIPKKEGAFPVIVMFRGFVSQEIYETGIGTRPSAKVFAENDFITVAPDFLGYADSDIEASNIFESRFQTYVTAAVTLKAIASIEKWDGKNTFIWGHSNGGQVALTTLEITGVDYPTVLWAPVGRPFPASILYYIDEAADGGKFLIDQLADFGDTYDAGKYSLTNYLDKIKAPVEINQGTA
;
A
#
# COMPACT_ATOMS: atom_id res chain seq x y z
N MET A 1 -17.79 82.38 15.79
CA MET A 1 -18.61 81.16 15.98
C MET A 1 -18.35 80.07 14.96
N LYS A 2 -18.46 80.30 13.64
CA LYS A 2 -18.30 79.24 12.60
C LYS A 2 -16.97 78.46 12.67
N LYS A 3 -15.82 79.13 12.87
CA LYS A 3 -14.51 78.46 12.97
C LYS A 3 -14.37 77.55 14.20
N VAL A 4 -14.97 77.94 15.33
CA VAL A 4 -14.94 77.15 16.57
C VAL A 4 -15.77 75.87 16.40
N ILE A 5 -16.92 75.95 15.74
CA ILE A 5 -17.77 74.79 15.43
C ILE A 5 -17.03 73.79 14.53
N VAL A 6 -16.27 74.26 13.54
CA VAL A 6 -15.46 73.39 12.67
C VAL A 6 -14.38 72.65 13.46
N TRP A 7 -13.67 73.33 14.37
CA TRP A 7 -12.65 72.68 15.21
C TRP A 7 -13.25 71.65 16.17
N VAL A 8 -14.43 71.93 16.73
CA VAL A 8 -15.16 70.97 17.57
C VAL A 8 -15.60 69.75 16.77
N LEU A 9 -16.13 69.93 15.55
CA LEU A 9 -16.51 68.81 14.68
C LEU A 9 -15.31 67.94 14.30
N ILE A 10 -14.16 68.54 13.99
CA ILE A 10 -12.92 67.81 13.70
C ILE A 10 -12.50 66.99 14.92
N ALA A 11 -12.51 67.57 16.13
CA ALA A 11 -12.16 66.85 17.35
C ALA A 11 -13.12 65.68 17.62
N VAL A 12 -14.42 65.87 17.40
CA VAL A 12 -15.42 64.80 17.54
C VAL A 12 -15.17 63.68 16.53
N ILE A 13 -14.85 63.99 15.27
CA ILE A 13 -14.50 62.99 14.25
C ILE A 13 -13.26 62.20 14.68
N PHE A 14 -12.20 62.86 15.16
CA PHE A 14 -11.00 62.18 15.64
C PHE A 14 -11.28 61.25 16.83
N ILE A 15 -12.14 61.68 17.75
CA ILE A 15 -12.57 60.84 18.89
C ILE A 15 -13.36 59.62 18.40
N LEU A 16 -14.28 59.81 17.44
CA LEU A 16 -15.07 58.71 16.87
C LEU A 16 -14.20 57.72 16.09
N VAL A 17 -13.24 58.20 15.32
CA VAL A 17 -12.27 57.35 14.60
C VAL A 17 -11.38 56.59 15.57
N GLY A 18 -10.86 57.26 16.60
CA GLY A 18 -10.05 56.61 17.65
C GLY A 18 -10.85 55.57 18.44
N TRP A 19 -12.10 55.86 18.77
CA TRP A 19 -13.01 54.93 19.43
C TRP A 19 -13.33 53.73 18.53
N TYR A 20 -13.63 53.95 17.26
CA TYR A 20 -13.90 52.90 16.29
C TYR A 20 -12.67 51.99 16.07
N GLY A 21 -11.48 52.57 15.93
CA GLY A 21 -10.22 51.83 15.83
C GLY A 21 -9.93 50.97 17.07
N ARG A 22 -10.22 51.51 18.27
CA ARG A 22 -10.10 50.76 19.53
C ARG A 22 -11.10 49.60 19.61
N VAL A 23 -12.35 49.84 19.24
CA VAL A 23 -13.38 48.78 19.18
C VAL A 23 -12.94 47.66 18.23
N LEU A 24 -12.46 48.00 17.02
CA LEU A 24 -11.95 47.00 16.07
C LEU A 24 -10.73 46.23 16.60
N TYR A 25 -9.87 46.88 17.39
CA TYR A 25 -8.70 46.23 17.98
C TYR A 25 -9.06 45.31 19.16
N GLU A 26 -10.07 45.69 19.96
CA GLU A 26 -10.58 44.93 21.10
C GLU A 26 -11.61 43.85 20.69
N LEU A 27 -12.10 43.86 19.44
CA LEU A 27 -12.87 42.75 18.90
C LEU A 27 -12.04 41.47 19.02
N PRO A 28 -12.61 40.37 19.53
CA PRO A 28 -11.89 39.11 19.67
C PRO A 28 -11.37 38.67 18.30
N LYS A 29 -10.04 38.70 18.13
CA LYS A 29 -9.33 38.17 16.95
C LYS A 29 -9.42 36.65 16.83
N ASN A 30 -10.12 36.00 17.76
CA ASN A 30 -10.42 34.58 17.70
C ASN A 30 -11.52 34.32 16.67
N SER A 31 -11.16 34.43 15.39
CA SER A 31 -11.52 33.34 14.51
C SER A 31 -10.72 32.14 15.00
N ASN A 32 -11.25 31.38 15.95
CA ASN A 32 -10.89 29.97 15.97
C ASN A 32 -11.43 29.48 14.62
N PRO A 33 -10.60 29.22 13.60
CA PRO A 33 -11.11 28.46 12.48
C PRO A 33 -11.66 27.20 13.14
N ILE A 34 -12.96 26.95 13.01
CA ILE A 34 -13.51 25.63 13.34
C ILE A 34 -12.59 24.69 12.58
N ALA A 35 -11.80 23.89 13.31
CA ALA A 35 -10.83 23.00 12.68
C ALA A 35 -11.63 22.16 11.70
N GLN A 36 -11.46 22.44 10.41
CA GLN A 36 -12.24 21.79 9.38
C GLN A 36 -11.79 20.35 9.44
N ILE A 37 -12.67 19.44 9.88
CA ILE A 37 -12.34 18.02 10.01
C ILE A 37 -12.06 17.54 8.59
N LYS A 38 -10.77 17.48 8.23
CA LYS A 38 -10.33 16.97 6.93
C LYS A 38 -10.63 15.47 6.93
N PRO A 39 -11.38 14.94 5.95
CA PRO A 39 -11.59 13.50 5.84
C PRO A 39 -10.23 12.78 5.78
N THR A 40 -10.12 11.68 6.52
CA THR A 40 -8.88 10.90 6.64
C THR A 40 -9.07 9.45 6.15
N PRO A 41 -9.58 9.23 4.92
CA PRO A 41 -9.92 7.89 4.42
C PRO A 41 -8.75 6.90 4.41
N LEU A 42 -7.50 7.38 4.36
CA LEU A 42 -6.33 6.51 4.31
C LEU A 42 -5.90 6.00 5.69
N LEU A 43 -6.43 6.53 6.80
CA LEU A 43 -6.01 6.08 8.15
C LEU A 43 -6.19 4.57 8.34
N LYS A 44 -7.20 3.97 7.72
CA LYS A 44 -7.44 2.52 7.74
C LYS A 44 -6.26 1.68 7.26
N TYR A 45 -5.35 2.28 6.48
CA TYR A 45 -4.16 1.63 5.93
C TYR A 45 -2.87 1.90 6.70
N THR A 46 -2.92 2.62 7.82
CA THR A 46 -1.75 2.69 8.71
C THR A 46 -1.38 1.29 9.18
N ILE A 47 -0.08 1.04 9.38
CA ILE A 47 0.41 -0.29 9.79
C ILE A 47 -0.26 -0.73 11.08
N GLU A 48 -0.48 0.20 12.02
CA GLU A 48 -1.20 -0.06 13.26
C GLU A 48 -2.64 -0.50 13.03
N ASN A 49 -3.40 0.23 12.21
CA ASN A 49 -4.79 -0.13 11.93
C ASN A 49 -4.89 -1.45 11.16
N LEU A 50 -4.03 -1.67 10.17
CA LEU A 50 -3.94 -2.95 9.44
C LEU A 50 -3.55 -4.11 10.37
N SER A 51 -2.73 -3.87 11.40
CA SER A 51 -2.39 -4.88 12.41
C SER A 51 -3.61 -5.37 13.21
N GLY A 52 -4.64 -4.53 13.32
CA GLY A 52 -5.91 -4.86 13.98
C GLY A 52 -6.95 -5.49 13.05
N VAL A 53 -6.69 -5.59 11.75
CA VAL A 53 -7.65 -6.12 10.77
C VAL A 53 -7.66 -7.65 10.80
N ASN A 54 -8.85 -8.23 10.95
CA ASN A 54 -9.06 -9.63 10.63
C ASN A 54 -9.34 -9.77 9.12
N PHE A 55 -8.30 -9.99 8.33
CA PHE A 55 -8.42 -10.14 6.88
C PHE A 55 -9.33 -11.33 6.56
N GLU A 56 -10.41 -11.08 5.82
CA GLU A 56 -11.34 -12.13 5.40
C GLU A 56 -10.63 -13.18 4.53
N THR A 57 -10.93 -14.45 4.79
CA THR A 57 -10.45 -15.53 3.94
C THR A 57 -11.15 -15.45 2.58
N SER A 58 -10.37 -15.20 1.53
CA SER A 58 -10.83 -15.37 0.15
C SER A 58 -10.52 -16.77 -0.36
N LYS A 59 -11.28 -17.25 -1.35
CA LYS A 59 -11.00 -18.51 -2.03
C LYS A 59 -10.15 -18.24 -3.27
N ILE A 60 -9.06 -18.98 -3.43
CA ILE A 60 -8.32 -19.06 -4.70
C ILE A 60 -9.15 -19.91 -5.67
N GLU A 61 -9.73 -19.25 -6.67
CA GLU A 61 -10.44 -19.90 -7.77
C GLU A 61 -9.48 -20.13 -8.92
N ILE A 62 -9.06 -21.38 -9.12
CA ILE A 62 -8.17 -21.78 -10.21
C ILE A 62 -8.95 -21.72 -11.54
N GLY A 63 -8.42 -20.98 -12.49
CA GLY A 63 -8.99 -20.77 -13.82
C GLY A 63 -8.14 -21.43 -14.92
N GLU A 64 -7.88 -20.65 -15.96
CA GLU A 64 -7.25 -21.11 -17.20
C GLU A 64 -5.80 -21.59 -17.00
N THR A 65 -5.42 -22.65 -17.72
CA THR A 65 -4.02 -23.09 -17.82
C THR A 65 -3.21 -22.09 -18.65
N ILE A 66 -2.12 -21.57 -18.08
CA ILE A 66 -1.18 -20.66 -18.76
C ILE A 66 -0.06 -21.46 -19.43
N PHE A 67 0.44 -22.48 -18.73
CA PHE A 67 1.60 -23.26 -19.14
C PHE A 67 1.54 -24.64 -18.50
N GLU A 68 2.02 -25.65 -19.21
CA GLU A 68 2.08 -27.01 -18.73
C GLU A 68 3.44 -27.62 -19.04
N SER A 69 4.04 -28.26 -18.05
CA SER A 69 5.28 -29.04 -18.17
C SER A 69 5.08 -30.45 -17.63
N ASP A 70 6.11 -31.29 -17.70
CA ASP A 70 6.06 -32.63 -17.10
C ASP A 70 6.01 -32.60 -15.56
N LYS A 71 6.47 -31.51 -14.92
CA LYS A 71 6.61 -31.42 -13.45
C LYS A 71 5.51 -30.65 -12.75
N PHE A 72 5.00 -29.60 -13.39
CA PHE A 72 3.99 -28.72 -12.80
C PHE A 72 3.10 -28.11 -13.89
N THR A 73 1.94 -27.62 -13.48
CA THR A 73 1.03 -26.84 -14.32
C THR A 73 0.86 -25.44 -13.73
N SER A 74 0.91 -24.43 -14.59
CA SER A 74 0.63 -23.04 -14.27
C SER A 74 -0.80 -22.69 -14.63
N TYR A 75 -1.50 -22.03 -13.71
CA TYR A 75 -2.85 -21.54 -13.91
C TYR A 75 -2.95 -20.06 -13.60
N LYS A 76 -3.90 -19.38 -14.24
CA LYS A 76 -4.47 -18.15 -13.68
C LYS A 76 -5.33 -18.53 -12.50
N TYR A 77 -5.37 -17.67 -11.48
CA TYR A 77 -6.37 -17.76 -10.43
C TYR A 77 -7.01 -16.40 -10.20
N THR A 78 -8.17 -16.39 -9.55
CA THR A 78 -8.77 -15.16 -9.02
C THR A 78 -9.12 -15.30 -7.54
N MET A 79 -9.20 -14.16 -6.85
CA MET A 79 -9.69 -14.01 -5.49
C MET A 79 -10.59 -12.78 -5.44
N LYS A 80 -11.56 -12.77 -4.53
CA LYS A 80 -12.47 -11.65 -4.31
C LYS A 80 -12.44 -11.21 -2.86
N PHE A 81 -12.23 -9.92 -2.62
CA PHE A 81 -12.19 -9.33 -1.27
C PHE A 81 -12.41 -7.82 -1.33
N SER A 82 -12.65 -7.19 -0.19
CA SER A 82 -12.67 -5.73 -0.09
C SER A 82 -11.27 -5.17 0.21
N PRO A 83 -10.62 -4.47 -0.74
CA PRO A 83 -9.31 -3.87 -0.49
C PRO A 83 -9.39 -2.60 0.36
N ASP A 84 -10.60 -2.06 0.55
CA ASP A 84 -10.87 -0.79 1.22
C ASP A 84 -11.70 -0.93 2.50
N PHE A 85 -11.97 -2.17 2.91
CA PHE A 85 -12.76 -2.56 4.09
C PHE A 85 -14.17 -1.98 4.08
N SER A 86 -14.71 -1.75 2.88
CA SER A 86 -16.09 -1.33 2.65
C SER A 86 -16.90 -2.45 2.00
N GLN A 87 -18.09 -2.14 1.49
CA GLN A 87 -18.90 -3.09 0.71
C GLN A 87 -18.40 -3.27 -0.73
N ASN A 88 -17.34 -2.55 -1.12
CA ASN A 88 -16.71 -2.64 -2.42
C ASN A 88 -15.84 -3.90 -2.50
N ILE A 89 -16.33 -4.93 -3.19
CA ILE A 89 -15.58 -6.16 -3.45
C ILE A 89 -14.89 -6.04 -4.81
N LYS A 90 -13.58 -6.29 -4.83
CA LYS A 90 -12.78 -6.34 -6.05
C LYS A 90 -12.27 -7.75 -6.31
N THR A 91 -12.08 -8.05 -7.59
CA THR A 91 -11.42 -9.25 -8.08
C THR A 91 -9.93 -8.96 -8.28
N VAL A 92 -9.07 -9.82 -7.73
CA VAL A 92 -7.63 -9.82 -7.99
C VAL A 92 -7.26 -11.14 -8.65
N SER A 93 -6.58 -11.06 -9.78
CA SER A 93 -6.00 -12.18 -10.50
C SER A 93 -4.58 -12.51 -10.00
N GLY A 94 -4.07 -13.66 -10.41
CA GLY A 94 -2.68 -14.01 -10.23
C GLY A 94 -2.29 -15.29 -10.93
N MET A 95 -1.04 -15.69 -10.74
CA MET A 95 -0.48 -16.94 -11.23
C MET A 95 -0.29 -17.94 -10.08
N ILE A 96 -0.75 -19.17 -10.27
CA ILE A 96 -0.46 -20.29 -9.37
C ILE A 96 0.23 -21.41 -10.14
N ASN A 97 1.33 -21.94 -9.60
CA ASN A 97 2.00 -23.14 -10.12
C ASN A 97 1.78 -24.30 -9.16
N ILE A 98 1.30 -25.43 -9.67
CA ILE A 98 0.95 -26.60 -8.86
C ILE A 98 1.75 -27.81 -9.37
N PRO A 99 2.55 -28.46 -8.52
CA PRO A 99 3.22 -29.72 -8.88
C PRO A 99 2.22 -30.79 -9.33
N LYS A 100 2.58 -31.51 -10.40
CA LYS A 100 1.75 -32.59 -10.96
C LYS A 100 1.78 -33.85 -10.10
N LYS A 101 2.85 -34.03 -9.34
CA LYS A 101 3.02 -35.16 -8.41
C LYS A 101 1.84 -35.25 -7.44
N GLU A 102 1.56 -36.48 -7.01
CA GLU A 102 0.58 -36.75 -5.96
C GLU A 102 1.10 -36.31 -4.59
N GLY A 103 0.19 -35.86 -3.74
CA GLY A 103 0.50 -35.42 -2.37
C GLY A 103 0.24 -33.94 -2.13
N ALA A 104 0.66 -33.50 -0.94
CA ALA A 104 0.53 -32.12 -0.49
C ALA A 104 1.90 -31.44 -0.45
N PHE A 105 1.91 -30.14 -0.70
CA PHE A 105 3.12 -29.36 -0.95
C PHE A 105 3.19 -28.11 -0.08
N PRO A 106 4.40 -27.67 0.29
CA PRO A 106 4.62 -26.33 0.82
C PRO A 106 4.25 -25.26 -0.21
N VAL A 107 3.87 -24.07 0.28
CA VAL A 107 3.49 -22.93 -0.58
C VAL A 107 4.47 -21.78 -0.41
N ILE A 108 4.88 -21.15 -1.51
CA ILE A 108 5.62 -19.89 -1.54
C ILE A 108 4.73 -18.81 -2.14
N VAL A 109 4.38 -17.78 -1.37
CA VAL A 109 3.72 -16.58 -1.89
C VAL A 109 4.78 -15.61 -2.39
N MET A 110 4.64 -15.14 -3.62
CA MET A 110 5.66 -14.38 -4.33
C MET A 110 5.18 -12.98 -4.65
N PHE A 111 5.89 -11.97 -4.15
CA PHE A 111 5.60 -10.57 -4.41
C PHE A 111 6.65 -9.98 -5.36
N ARG A 112 6.20 -9.54 -6.54
CA ARG A 112 7.06 -8.97 -7.59
C ARG A 112 7.53 -7.55 -7.28
N GLY A 113 8.61 -7.16 -7.95
CA GLY A 113 9.01 -5.76 -8.06
C GLY A 113 8.03 -4.92 -8.89
N PHE A 114 8.32 -3.62 -8.99
CA PHE A 114 7.57 -2.72 -9.86
C PHE A 114 7.72 -3.16 -11.33
N VAL A 115 6.62 -3.07 -12.06
CA VAL A 115 6.51 -3.29 -13.51
C VAL A 115 5.48 -2.29 -14.00
N SER A 116 5.69 -1.64 -15.15
CA SER A 116 4.65 -0.78 -15.72
C SER A 116 3.41 -1.59 -16.10
N GLN A 117 2.22 -1.06 -15.80
CA GLN A 117 0.94 -1.71 -16.12
C GLN A 117 0.77 -1.96 -17.62
N GLU A 118 1.26 -1.06 -18.47
CA GLU A 118 1.13 -1.14 -19.94
C GLU A 118 1.76 -2.39 -20.55
N ILE A 119 2.81 -2.92 -19.90
CA ILE A 119 3.56 -4.08 -20.38
C ILE A 119 3.33 -5.32 -19.51
N TYR A 120 2.48 -5.22 -18.49
CA TYR A 120 2.34 -6.27 -17.51
C TYR A 120 1.46 -7.42 -18.04
N GLU A 121 1.95 -8.64 -17.84
CA GLU A 121 1.18 -9.87 -17.99
C GLU A 121 1.29 -10.70 -16.71
N THR A 122 0.29 -11.55 -16.46
CA THR A 122 0.23 -12.39 -15.25
C THR A 122 1.53 -13.16 -14.99
N GLY A 123 2.14 -12.92 -13.83
CA GLY A 123 3.39 -13.55 -13.38
C GLY A 123 4.70 -12.89 -13.85
N ILE A 124 4.66 -11.77 -14.60
CA ILE A 124 5.89 -11.01 -14.88
C ILE A 124 6.58 -10.63 -13.56
N GLY A 125 7.90 -10.85 -13.50
CA GLY A 125 8.73 -10.61 -12.32
C GLY A 125 8.82 -11.77 -11.33
N THR A 126 7.98 -12.81 -11.45
CA THR A 126 8.04 -14.03 -10.60
C THR A 126 8.28 -15.32 -11.38
N ARG A 127 7.84 -15.39 -12.65
CA ARG A 127 7.92 -16.60 -13.52
C ARG A 127 9.23 -17.39 -13.41
N PRO A 128 10.44 -16.80 -13.52
CA PRO A 128 11.69 -17.57 -13.49
C PRO A 128 11.91 -18.31 -12.16
N SER A 129 11.77 -17.61 -11.05
CA SER A 129 11.91 -18.19 -9.70
C SER A 129 10.78 -19.18 -9.41
N ALA A 130 9.55 -18.83 -9.80
CA ALA A 130 8.38 -19.66 -9.61
C ALA A 130 8.51 -21.02 -10.29
N LYS A 131 9.08 -21.04 -11.51
CA LYS A 131 9.41 -22.28 -12.23
C LYS A 131 10.36 -23.16 -11.42
N VAL A 132 11.46 -22.60 -10.91
CA VAL A 132 12.44 -23.38 -10.13
C VAL A 132 11.79 -23.99 -8.89
N PHE A 133 10.97 -23.23 -8.16
CA PHE A 133 10.28 -23.74 -6.98
C PHE A 133 9.24 -24.82 -7.33
N ALA A 134 8.44 -24.61 -8.37
CA ALA A 134 7.44 -25.59 -8.82
C ALA A 134 8.06 -26.89 -9.33
N GLU A 135 9.23 -26.84 -9.96
CA GLU A 135 10.00 -28.02 -10.36
C GLU A 135 10.61 -28.81 -9.19
N ASN A 136 10.60 -28.22 -7.98
CA ASN A 136 11.12 -28.78 -6.74
C ASN A 136 10.03 -28.98 -5.67
N ASP A 137 8.81 -29.33 -6.10
CA ASP A 137 7.70 -29.72 -5.23
C ASP A 137 7.19 -28.58 -4.30
N PHE A 138 7.26 -27.32 -4.73
CA PHE A 138 6.56 -26.19 -4.08
C PHE A 138 5.38 -25.71 -4.92
N ILE A 139 4.26 -25.40 -4.28
CA ILE A 139 3.23 -24.55 -4.90
C ILE A 139 3.71 -23.11 -4.83
N THR A 140 3.58 -22.35 -5.91
CA THR A 140 3.88 -20.91 -5.89
C THR A 140 2.64 -20.11 -6.21
N VAL A 141 2.38 -19.05 -5.45
CA VAL A 141 1.21 -18.17 -5.64
C VAL A 141 1.71 -16.73 -5.78
N ALA A 142 1.43 -16.09 -6.92
CA ALA A 142 1.84 -14.71 -7.18
C ALA A 142 0.62 -13.87 -7.58
N PRO A 143 0.16 -12.91 -6.75
CA PRO A 143 -0.92 -12.01 -7.12
C PRO A 143 -0.44 -10.98 -8.15
N ASP A 144 -1.32 -10.58 -9.06
CA ASP A 144 -1.03 -9.53 -10.03
C ASP A 144 -1.07 -8.11 -9.41
N PHE A 145 -1.85 -7.96 -8.33
CA PHE A 145 -2.29 -6.70 -7.71
C PHE A 145 -3.33 -5.94 -8.53
N LEU A 146 -4.14 -5.11 -7.84
CA LEU A 146 -5.14 -4.26 -8.48
C LEU A 146 -4.50 -3.36 -9.56
N GLY A 147 -5.21 -3.16 -10.67
CA GLY A 147 -4.72 -2.40 -11.82
C GLY A 147 -3.79 -3.17 -12.76
N TYR A 148 -3.53 -4.47 -12.50
CA TYR A 148 -2.65 -5.29 -13.33
C TYR A 148 -3.36 -6.52 -13.89
N ALA A 149 -3.04 -6.85 -15.15
CA ALA A 149 -3.60 -7.99 -15.89
C ALA A 149 -5.13 -8.06 -15.76
N ASP A 150 -5.67 -9.19 -15.30
CA ASP A 150 -7.11 -9.42 -15.17
C ASP A 150 -7.68 -8.97 -13.81
N SER A 151 -6.87 -8.28 -12.98
CA SER A 151 -7.35 -7.70 -11.71
C SER A 151 -8.17 -6.44 -11.98
N ASP A 152 -9.16 -6.19 -11.13
CA ASP A 152 -9.94 -4.95 -11.17
C ASP A 152 -9.03 -3.73 -11.03
N ILE A 153 -9.46 -2.60 -11.60
CA ILE A 153 -8.73 -1.33 -11.55
C ILE A 153 -8.39 -0.94 -10.11
N GLU A 154 -7.21 -0.36 -9.90
CA GLU A 154 -6.77 0.15 -8.61
C GLU A 154 -7.53 1.41 -8.17
N ALA A 155 -7.25 1.89 -6.95
CA ALA A 155 -7.79 3.16 -6.48
C ALA A 155 -7.20 4.34 -7.26
N SER A 156 -7.99 5.39 -7.50
CA SER A 156 -7.52 6.59 -8.19
C SER A 156 -6.50 7.40 -7.37
N ASN A 157 -6.53 7.29 -6.03
CA ASN A 157 -5.51 7.86 -5.18
C ASN A 157 -4.26 6.95 -5.17
N ILE A 158 -3.11 7.52 -5.53
CA ILE A 158 -1.85 6.75 -5.68
C ILE A 158 -1.37 6.10 -4.38
N PHE A 159 -1.63 6.72 -3.22
CA PHE A 159 -1.26 6.16 -1.93
C PHE A 159 -2.23 5.06 -1.51
N GLU A 160 -3.53 5.24 -1.78
CA GLU A 160 -4.51 4.16 -1.58
C GLU A 160 -4.16 2.94 -2.44
N SER A 161 -3.86 3.11 -3.73
CA SER A 161 -3.41 2.01 -4.60
C SER A 161 -2.18 1.31 -3.99
N ARG A 162 -1.16 2.08 -3.58
CA ARG A 162 0.03 1.53 -2.90
C ARG A 162 -0.35 0.72 -1.67
N PHE A 163 -1.18 1.24 -0.78
CA PHE A 163 -1.50 0.57 0.48
C PHE A 163 -2.41 -0.65 0.30
N GLN A 164 -3.25 -0.68 -0.74
CA GLN A 164 -4.06 -1.84 -1.10
C GLN A 164 -3.22 -3.05 -1.53
N THR A 165 -1.95 -2.86 -1.91
CA THR A 165 -1.03 -3.98 -2.15
C THR A 165 -0.78 -4.80 -0.88
N TYR A 166 -0.70 -4.17 0.30
CA TYR A 166 -0.50 -4.89 1.57
C TYR A 166 -1.74 -5.71 1.94
N VAL A 167 -2.93 -5.18 1.67
CA VAL A 167 -4.19 -5.91 1.87
C VAL A 167 -4.26 -7.11 0.91
N THR A 168 -3.92 -6.91 -0.35
CA THR A 168 -3.84 -8.00 -1.34
C THR A 168 -2.87 -9.10 -0.90
N ALA A 169 -1.69 -8.73 -0.41
CA ALA A 169 -0.69 -9.66 0.09
C ALA A 169 -1.19 -10.47 1.30
N ALA A 170 -1.77 -9.79 2.30
CA ALA A 170 -2.33 -10.43 3.48
C ALA A 170 -3.49 -11.39 3.14
N VAL A 171 -4.41 -10.97 2.26
CA VAL A 171 -5.51 -11.82 1.79
C VAL A 171 -4.99 -13.00 0.99
N THR A 172 -3.98 -12.81 0.13
CA THR A 172 -3.36 -13.92 -0.63
C THR A 172 -2.80 -14.98 0.31
N LEU A 173 -2.09 -14.57 1.38
CA LEU A 173 -1.57 -15.49 2.41
C LEU A 173 -2.68 -16.26 3.13
N LYS A 174 -3.81 -15.60 3.45
CA LYS A 174 -4.98 -16.28 4.04
C LYS A 174 -5.66 -17.24 3.07
N ALA A 175 -5.73 -16.88 1.79
CA ALA A 175 -6.42 -17.64 0.77
C ALA A 175 -5.71 -18.96 0.40
N ILE A 176 -4.43 -19.13 0.78
CA ILE A 176 -3.70 -20.41 0.66
C ILE A 176 -4.47 -21.57 1.29
N ALA A 177 -5.21 -21.31 2.38
CA ALA A 177 -6.00 -22.33 3.06
C ALA A 177 -7.08 -22.99 2.17
N SER A 178 -7.43 -22.39 1.02
CA SER A 178 -8.35 -23.00 0.06
C SER A 178 -7.67 -23.85 -1.01
N ILE A 179 -6.33 -23.95 -1.02
CA ILE A 179 -5.59 -24.74 -2.01
C ILE A 179 -5.59 -26.20 -1.57
N GLU A 180 -6.24 -27.08 -2.35
CA GLU A 180 -6.40 -28.49 -2.01
C GLU A 180 -5.06 -29.23 -1.81
N LYS A 181 -4.06 -28.93 -2.63
CA LYS A 181 -2.73 -29.56 -2.57
C LYS A 181 -1.77 -28.90 -1.56
N TRP A 182 -2.23 -27.96 -0.73
CA TRP A 182 -1.38 -27.38 0.31
C TRP A 182 -1.21 -28.34 1.50
N ASP A 183 -0.01 -28.41 2.08
CA ASP A 183 0.30 -29.26 3.22
C ASP A 183 -0.26 -28.78 4.58
N GLY A 184 -0.97 -27.65 4.58
CA GLY A 184 -1.66 -27.11 5.75
C GLY A 184 -0.75 -26.44 6.79
N LYS A 185 0.57 -26.37 6.57
CA LYS A 185 1.50 -25.86 7.58
C LYS A 185 2.65 -25.01 7.04
N ASN A 186 3.20 -25.34 5.88
CA ASN A 186 4.40 -24.69 5.38
C ASN A 186 4.01 -23.60 4.38
N THR A 187 4.18 -22.36 4.81
CA THR A 187 3.94 -21.16 4.00
C THR A 187 5.15 -20.24 4.11
N PHE A 188 5.70 -19.88 2.96
CA PHE A 188 6.89 -19.04 2.82
C PHE A 188 6.57 -17.81 1.99
N ILE A 189 7.39 -16.76 2.13
CA ILE A 189 7.31 -15.57 1.29
C ILE A 189 8.61 -15.42 0.49
N TRP A 190 8.44 -15.08 -0.79
CA TRP A 190 9.51 -14.59 -1.65
C TRP A 190 9.17 -13.18 -2.10
N GLY A 191 10.12 -12.25 -2.02
CA GLY A 191 9.92 -10.87 -2.46
C GLY A 191 11.10 -10.32 -3.24
N HIS A 192 10.86 -9.55 -4.29
CA HIS A 192 11.91 -8.86 -5.05
C HIS A 192 11.64 -7.35 -5.14
N SER A 193 12.65 -6.51 -4.91
CA SER A 193 12.55 -5.05 -5.06
C SER A 193 11.35 -4.49 -4.27
N ASN A 194 10.41 -3.80 -4.92
CA ASN A 194 9.17 -3.31 -4.29
C ASN A 194 8.34 -4.44 -3.65
N GLY A 195 8.35 -5.65 -4.20
CA GLY A 195 7.70 -6.81 -3.62
C GLY A 195 8.32 -7.23 -2.29
N GLY A 196 9.61 -6.95 -2.07
CA GLY A 196 10.23 -7.11 -0.77
C GLY A 196 9.74 -6.11 0.27
N GLN A 197 9.41 -4.88 -0.14
CA GLN A 197 8.76 -3.91 0.74
C GLN A 197 7.33 -4.32 1.09
N VAL A 198 6.58 -4.84 0.11
CA VAL A 198 5.25 -5.43 0.35
C VAL A 198 5.36 -6.62 1.32
N ALA A 199 6.34 -7.51 1.13
CA ALA A 199 6.59 -8.65 2.01
C ALA A 199 6.83 -8.21 3.45
N LEU A 200 7.79 -7.30 3.68
CA LEU A 200 8.12 -6.78 5.00
C LEU A 200 6.92 -6.12 5.68
N THR A 201 6.22 -5.24 4.96
CA THR A 201 5.02 -4.58 5.49
C THR A 201 3.92 -5.60 5.83
N THR A 202 3.78 -6.65 5.03
CA THR A 202 2.83 -7.75 5.28
C THR A 202 3.19 -8.54 6.54
N LEU A 203 4.49 -8.76 6.80
CA LEU A 203 4.93 -9.38 8.05
C LEU A 203 4.62 -8.49 9.27
N GLU A 204 4.80 -7.17 9.16
CA GLU A 204 4.48 -6.24 10.25
C GLU A 204 2.98 -6.21 10.60
N ILE A 205 2.10 -6.17 9.59
CA ILE A 205 0.65 -6.10 9.81
C ILE A 205 0.06 -7.45 10.23
N THR A 206 0.64 -8.57 9.80
CA THR A 206 0.09 -9.88 10.16
C THR A 206 0.70 -10.41 11.46
N GLY A 207 1.96 -10.11 11.75
CA GLY A 207 2.70 -10.64 12.89
C GLY A 207 2.82 -12.18 12.90
N VAL A 208 2.63 -12.81 11.73
CA VAL A 208 2.70 -14.27 11.53
C VAL A 208 4.12 -14.68 11.14
N ASP A 209 4.54 -15.84 11.61
CA ASP A 209 5.83 -16.44 11.32
C ASP A 209 5.82 -17.11 9.93
N TYR A 210 5.90 -16.30 8.87
CA TYR A 210 6.11 -16.75 7.49
C TYR A 210 7.59 -16.59 7.13
N PRO A 211 8.40 -17.66 7.11
CA PRO A 211 9.81 -17.55 6.74
C PRO A 211 9.95 -16.92 5.35
N THR A 212 10.81 -15.91 5.26
CA THR A 212 10.80 -14.97 4.13
C THR A 212 12.19 -14.81 3.51
N VAL A 213 12.27 -14.89 2.18
CA VAL A 213 13.48 -14.61 1.40
C VAL A 213 13.25 -13.38 0.53
N LEU A 214 14.14 -12.39 0.66
CA LEU A 214 14.05 -11.13 -0.05
C LEU A 214 15.25 -10.94 -0.99
N TRP A 215 14.98 -10.45 -2.19
CA TRP A 215 15.96 -10.14 -3.23
C TRP A 215 15.94 -8.65 -3.52
N ALA A 216 17.02 -7.96 -3.20
CA ALA A 216 17.19 -6.52 -3.32
C ALA A 216 15.96 -5.72 -2.86
N PRO A 217 15.40 -5.98 -1.65
CA PRO A 217 14.14 -5.37 -1.22
C PRO A 217 14.27 -3.85 -1.10
N VAL A 218 13.20 -3.12 -1.43
CA VAL A 218 13.11 -1.69 -1.11
C VAL A 218 12.96 -1.53 0.41
N GLY A 219 14.07 -1.32 1.10
CA GLY A 219 14.12 -1.18 2.56
C GLY A 219 14.07 0.25 3.08
N ARG A 220 14.06 1.27 2.21
CA ARG A 220 13.96 2.68 2.65
C ARG A 220 12.57 2.95 3.26
N PRO A 221 12.48 3.80 4.29
CA PRO A 221 11.19 4.18 4.86
C PRO A 221 10.35 4.99 3.86
N PHE A 222 9.02 4.84 3.94
CA PHE A 222 8.10 5.75 3.26
C PHE A 222 8.15 7.12 3.98
N PRO A 223 8.22 8.26 3.25
CA PRO A 223 8.08 8.38 1.80
C PRO A 223 9.40 8.38 1.01
N ALA A 224 10.56 8.30 1.67
CA ALA A 224 11.85 8.30 0.96
C ALA A 224 11.98 7.14 -0.05
N SER A 225 11.31 6.01 0.20
CA SER A 225 11.27 4.85 -0.71
C SER A 225 10.70 5.16 -2.10
N ILE A 226 9.71 6.05 -2.18
CA ILE A 226 9.08 6.41 -3.46
C ILE A 226 9.83 7.55 -4.16
N LEU A 227 10.48 8.43 -3.38
CA LEU A 227 11.28 9.53 -3.93
C LEU A 227 12.61 9.05 -4.54
N TYR A 228 13.08 7.86 -4.18
CA TYR A 228 14.31 7.30 -4.73
C TYR A 228 14.22 7.06 -6.25
N TYR A 229 13.04 6.73 -6.77
CA TYR A 229 12.80 6.41 -8.18
C TYR A 229 12.16 7.57 -8.95
N ILE A 230 12.22 8.78 -8.38
CA ILE A 230 11.50 9.94 -8.92
C ILE A 230 12.00 10.37 -10.30
N ASP A 231 13.31 10.18 -10.56
CA ASP A 231 13.96 10.55 -11.82
C ASP A 231 13.53 9.64 -12.99
N GLU A 232 12.87 8.51 -12.71
CA GLU A 232 12.33 7.62 -13.74
C GLU A 232 10.99 8.13 -14.30
N ALA A 233 10.32 9.06 -13.61
CA ALA A 233 9.04 9.59 -14.05
C ALA A 233 9.21 10.63 -15.17
N ALA A 234 8.34 10.56 -16.18
CA ALA A 234 8.41 11.43 -17.36
C ALA A 234 8.26 12.93 -17.06
N ASP A 235 7.61 13.28 -15.94
CA ASP A 235 7.40 14.64 -15.47
C ASP A 235 8.47 15.09 -14.44
N GLY A 236 9.57 14.34 -14.30
CA GLY A 236 10.56 14.54 -13.24
C GLY A 236 9.98 14.31 -11.83
N GLY A 237 8.86 13.59 -11.75
CA GLY A 237 8.13 13.25 -10.53
C GLY A 237 7.46 14.40 -9.82
N LYS A 238 7.23 15.50 -10.52
CA LYS A 238 6.47 16.65 -10.02
C LYS A 238 5.11 16.21 -9.45
N PHE A 239 4.37 15.37 -10.17
CA PHE A 239 3.09 14.84 -9.72
C PHE A 239 3.22 14.09 -8.39
N LEU A 240 4.24 13.24 -8.25
CA LEU A 240 4.47 12.48 -7.01
C LEU A 240 4.79 13.41 -5.84
N ILE A 241 5.61 14.44 -6.06
CA ILE A 241 5.94 15.44 -5.04
C ILE A 241 4.68 16.20 -4.60
N ASP A 242 3.87 16.66 -5.55
CA ASP A 242 2.63 17.40 -5.26
C ASP A 242 1.66 16.52 -4.45
N GLN A 243 1.46 15.26 -4.86
CA GLN A 243 0.63 14.32 -4.11
C GLN A 243 1.19 14.02 -2.71
N LEU A 244 2.51 13.89 -2.58
CA LEU A 244 3.14 13.64 -1.28
C LEU A 244 3.01 14.84 -0.34
N ALA A 245 3.09 16.07 -0.86
CA ALA A 245 2.84 17.28 -0.08
C ALA A 245 1.39 17.30 0.46
N ASP A 246 0.41 17.06 -0.41
CA ASP A 246 -1.02 16.98 -0.03
C ASP A 246 -1.28 15.88 1.02
N PHE A 247 -0.57 14.75 0.89
CA PHE A 247 -0.60 13.66 1.85
C PHE A 247 -0.05 14.09 3.21
N GLY A 248 1.12 14.74 3.22
CA GLY A 248 1.78 15.22 4.44
C GLY A 248 0.99 16.27 5.23
N ASP A 249 0.15 17.06 4.56
CA ASP A 249 -0.77 18.00 5.21
C ASP A 249 -1.86 17.32 6.06
N THR A 250 -2.09 16.02 5.83
CA THR A 250 -3.21 15.27 6.43
C THR A 250 -2.73 14.10 7.28
N TYR A 251 -1.64 13.46 6.86
CA TYR A 251 -1.20 12.17 7.36
C TYR A 251 0.25 12.22 7.79
N ASP A 252 0.53 11.55 8.89
CA ASP A 252 1.89 11.21 9.28
C ASP A 252 2.37 10.01 8.46
N ALA A 253 3.27 10.25 7.50
CA ALA A 253 3.85 9.21 6.65
C ALA A 253 4.55 8.11 7.44
N GLY A 254 5.06 8.40 8.64
CA GLY A 254 5.68 7.41 9.53
C GLY A 254 4.72 6.27 9.90
N LYS A 255 3.42 6.53 9.96
CA LYS A 255 2.40 5.51 10.29
C LYS A 255 2.13 4.51 9.15
N TYR A 256 2.71 4.73 7.97
CA TYR A 256 2.58 3.89 6.78
C TYR A 256 3.94 3.30 6.35
N SER A 257 4.97 3.46 7.18
CA SER A 257 6.36 3.13 6.85
C SER A 257 6.86 1.89 7.61
N LEU A 258 7.57 1.01 6.91
CA LEU A 258 8.04 -0.30 7.38
C LEU A 258 9.14 -0.26 8.47
N THR A 259 9.74 0.90 8.73
CA THR A 259 10.88 0.96 9.68
C THR A 259 10.44 1.13 11.12
N ASN A 260 9.16 1.45 11.32
CA ASN A 260 8.63 1.83 12.63
C ASN A 260 8.01 0.65 13.39
N TYR A 261 7.90 -0.53 12.76
CA TYR A 261 7.21 -1.69 13.31
C TYR A 261 7.97 -3.00 13.10
N LEU A 262 9.30 -2.92 12.88
CA LEU A 262 10.16 -4.09 12.67
C LEU A 262 10.11 -5.10 13.84
N ASP A 263 9.81 -4.62 15.05
CA ASP A 263 9.58 -5.45 16.24
C ASP A 263 8.36 -6.37 16.14
N LYS A 264 7.42 -6.07 15.23
CA LYS A 264 6.28 -6.93 14.91
C LYS A 264 6.64 -8.12 14.02
N ILE A 265 7.78 -8.07 13.32
CA ILE A 265 8.24 -9.16 12.45
C ILE A 265 8.82 -10.28 13.32
N LYS A 266 8.08 -11.39 13.41
CA LYS A 266 8.51 -12.59 14.15
C LYS A 266 9.18 -13.64 13.27
N ALA A 267 9.00 -13.52 11.95
CA ALA A 267 9.49 -14.48 10.98
C ALA A 267 11.00 -14.38 10.79
N PRO A 268 11.69 -15.50 10.50
CA PRO A 268 13.05 -15.44 10.01
C PRO A 268 13.06 -14.82 8.60
N VAL A 269 13.97 -13.85 8.39
CA VAL A 269 14.11 -13.13 7.12
C VAL A 269 15.54 -13.30 6.61
N GLU A 270 15.67 -13.77 5.38
CA GLU A 270 16.91 -13.76 4.61
C GLU A 270 16.87 -12.62 3.59
N ILE A 271 17.92 -11.79 3.55
CA ILE A 271 18.04 -10.67 2.62
C ILE A 271 19.26 -10.88 1.72
N ASN A 272 19.02 -10.90 0.42
CA ASN A 272 20.04 -10.98 -0.62
C ASN A 272 20.17 -9.63 -1.32
N GLN A 273 21.36 -9.03 -1.32
CA GLN A 273 21.62 -7.71 -1.91
C GLN A 273 22.87 -7.75 -2.80
N GLY A 274 22.72 -7.32 -4.06
CA GLY A 274 23.86 -7.09 -4.96
C GLY A 274 24.55 -5.76 -4.64
N THR A 275 25.88 -5.73 -4.70
CA THR A 275 26.71 -4.57 -4.33
C THR A 275 27.62 -4.06 -5.46
N ALA A 276 27.54 -4.67 -6.65
CA ALA A 276 28.46 -4.44 -7.76
C ALA A 276 27.85 -3.61 -8.88
#